data_AF-A0A2G9MG81-F1
#
_entry.id   AF-A0A2G9MG81-F1
#
_cell.length_a   1.000
_cell.length_b   1.000
_cell.length_c   1.000
_cell.angle_alpha   90.00
_cell.angle_beta   90.00
_cell.angle_gamma   90.00
#
_symmetry.space_group_name_H-M   'P 1'
#
loop_
_entity.id
_entity.type
_entity.pdbx_description
1 polymer ?
#
loop_
_entity_poly.entity_id
_entity_poly.type
_entity_poly.pdbx_seq_one_letter_code
_entity_poly.pdbx_strand_id
1 'polypeptide(L)'
;MYPQSHLLFPLLIGLILEHLGYVSLPWIILAVLVGVFVDIDHPLKHFFLTGEIGLHNAWNASVIKHEQDRTFIHHKEGILAITFLHIIALAYFPYWTLAVALGFYSHMLLDHLSLTNGLVDYITDKQYLGKWKPLKVKIFGWEMHLAKHEIVFDLLLVLGLIIVLLL
;
A
#
# COMPACT_ATOMS: atom_id res chain seq x y z
N MET A 1 4.51 -1.38 2.43
CA MET A 1 4.00 -0.96 3.77
C MET A 1 3.07 -2.07 4.28
N TYR A 2 2.33 -1.93 5.38
CA TYR A 2 1.35 -2.97 5.74
C TYR A 2 0.02 -2.82 4.98
N PRO A 3 -0.76 -3.90 4.76
CA PRO A 3 -2.02 -3.86 4.03
C PRO A 3 -3.02 -2.84 4.58
N GLN A 4 -3.07 -2.61 5.89
CA GLN A 4 -3.95 -1.60 6.44
C GLN A 4 -3.58 -0.18 5.97
N SER A 5 -2.30 0.16 5.81
CA SER A 5 -1.89 1.45 5.27
C SER A 5 -2.34 1.59 3.82
N HIS A 6 -2.16 0.52 3.03
CA HIS A 6 -2.61 0.46 1.62
C HIS A 6 -4.13 0.45 1.45
N LEU A 7 -4.89 0.16 2.51
CA LEU A 7 -6.34 0.30 2.57
C LEU A 7 -6.76 1.71 2.99
N LEU A 8 -6.21 2.18 4.11
CA LEU A 8 -6.61 3.44 4.76
C LEU A 8 -6.27 4.67 3.92
N PHE A 9 -5.11 4.67 3.26
CA PHE A 9 -4.64 5.82 2.51
C PHE A 9 -5.48 6.14 1.26
N PRO A 10 -5.71 5.20 0.32
CA PRO A 10 -6.60 5.47 -0.81
C PRO A 10 -8.06 5.69 -0.36
N LEU A 11 -8.50 5.09 0.75
CA LEU A 11 -9.82 5.37 1.31
C LEU A 11 -9.94 6.83 1.76
N LEU A 12 -8.95 7.34 2.50
CA LEU A 12 -8.94 8.72 2.98
C LEU A 12 -8.96 9.71 1.81
N ILE A 13 -8.07 9.52 0.83
CA ILE A 13 -8.03 10.38 -0.36
C ILE A 13 -9.36 10.29 -1.12
N GLY A 14 -9.88 9.08 -1.29
CA GLY A 14 -11.16 8.85 -1.95
C GLY A 14 -12.31 9.61 -1.29
N LEU A 15 -12.47 9.50 0.02
CA LEU A 15 -13.54 10.20 0.76
C LEU A 15 -13.39 11.73 0.68
N ILE A 16 -12.15 12.25 0.72
CA ILE A 16 -11.92 13.68 0.47
C ILE A 16 -12.41 14.06 -0.93
N LEU A 17 -12.10 13.26 -1.95
CA LEU A 17 -12.55 13.52 -3.33
C LEU A 17 -14.06 13.38 -3.49
N GLU A 18 -14.72 12.49 -2.73
CA GLU A 18 -16.19 12.41 -2.69
C GLU A 18 -16.81 13.64 -2.07
N HIS A 19 -16.29 14.10 -0.93
CA HIS A 19 -16.79 15.33 -0.29
C HIS A 19 -16.65 16.55 -1.20
N LEU A 20 -15.63 16.57 -2.07
CA LEU A 20 -15.42 17.59 -3.10
C LEU A 20 -16.25 17.37 -4.40
N GLY A 21 -16.99 16.27 -4.50
CA GLY A 21 -17.85 15.95 -5.64
C GLY A 21 -17.13 15.40 -6.87
N TYR A 22 -15.87 14.95 -6.74
CA TYR A 22 -15.08 14.42 -7.87
C TYR A 22 -15.28 12.92 -8.12
N VAL A 23 -15.59 12.14 -7.08
CA VAL A 23 -15.67 10.67 -7.15
C VAL A 23 -16.82 10.19 -6.26
N SER A 24 -17.56 9.16 -6.69
CA SER A 24 -18.59 8.54 -5.85
C SER A 24 -18.08 7.32 -5.10
N LEU A 25 -18.70 7.00 -3.96
CA LEU A 25 -18.37 5.87 -3.10
C LEU A 25 -18.07 4.53 -3.82
N PRO A 26 -18.81 4.09 -4.86
CA PRO A 26 -18.51 2.83 -5.55
C PRO A 26 -17.09 2.79 -6.14
N TRP A 27 -16.61 3.91 -6.69
CA TRP A 27 -15.28 4.02 -7.26
C TRP A 27 -14.19 4.09 -6.19
N ILE A 28 -14.50 4.64 -5.02
CA ILE A 28 -13.61 4.65 -3.86
C ILE A 28 -13.41 3.23 -3.33
N ILE A 29 -14.50 2.47 -3.17
CA ILE A 29 -14.44 1.07 -2.77
C ILE A 29 -13.57 0.28 -3.75
N LEU A 30 -13.76 0.49 -5.05
CA LEU A 30 -12.93 -0.14 -6.08
C LEU A 30 -11.45 0.26 -5.94
N ALA A 31 -11.14 1.54 -5.73
CA ALA A 31 -9.77 2.01 -5.54
C ALA A 31 -9.09 1.38 -4.32
N VAL A 32 -9.81 1.25 -3.20
CA VAL A 32 -9.31 0.59 -1.99
C VAL A 32 -9.01 -0.87 -2.24
N LEU A 33 -9.92 -1.59 -2.92
CA LEU A 33 -9.69 -2.98 -3.31
C LEU A 33 -8.46 -3.09 -4.20
N VAL A 34 -8.35 -2.27 -5.25
CA VAL A 34 -7.18 -2.25 -6.12
C VAL A 34 -5.90 -2.01 -5.32
N GLY A 35 -5.89 -1.03 -4.41
CA GLY A 35 -4.74 -0.70 -3.57
C GLY A 35 -4.25 -1.88 -2.72
N VAL A 36 -5.14 -2.73 -2.22
CA VAL A 36 -4.77 -3.96 -1.48
C VAL A 36 -4.37 -5.08 -2.44
N PHE A 37 -5.03 -5.19 -3.59
CA PHE A 37 -4.78 -6.26 -4.56
C PHE A 37 -3.53 -6.08 -5.42
N VAL A 38 -2.88 -4.90 -5.42
CA VAL A 38 -1.59 -4.74 -6.10
C VAL A 38 -0.59 -5.81 -5.65
N ASP A 39 -0.55 -6.09 -4.34
CA ASP A 39 0.36 -7.07 -3.72
C ASP A 39 -0.02 -8.55 -3.97
N ILE A 40 -1.03 -8.84 -4.81
CA ILE A 40 -1.39 -10.24 -5.12
C ILE A 40 -0.30 -10.95 -5.93
N ASP A 41 0.56 -10.20 -6.59
CA ASP A 41 1.76 -10.65 -7.28
C ASP A 41 2.77 -11.36 -6.35
N HIS A 42 2.87 -10.96 -5.08
CA HIS A 42 3.76 -11.54 -4.09
C HIS A 42 3.41 -13.00 -3.73
N PRO A 43 2.16 -13.34 -3.34
CA PRO A 43 1.78 -14.73 -3.12
C PRO A 43 1.83 -15.56 -4.40
N LEU A 44 1.55 -14.98 -5.57
CA LEU A 44 1.73 -15.67 -6.84
C LEU A 44 3.20 -16.01 -7.09
N LYS A 45 4.10 -15.05 -6.90
CA LYS A 45 5.54 -15.27 -7.00
C LYS A 45 6.02 -16.35 -6.04
N HIS A 46 5.58 -16.31 -4.79
CA HIS A 46 5.92 -17.33 -3.80
C HIS A 46 5.47 -18.73 -4.26
N PHE A 47 4.25 -18.87 -4.77
CA PHE A 47 3.76 -20.12 -5.34
C PHE A 47 4.63 -20.60 -6.52
N PHE A 48 5.00 -19.71 -7.44
CA PHE A 48 5.86 -20.09 -8.57
C PHE A 48 7.27 -20.52 -8.16
N LEU A 49 7.80 -19.98 -7.07
CA LEU A 49 9.14 -20.32 -6.58
C LEU A 49 9.18 -21.59 -5.73
N THR A 50 8.14 -21.83 -4.93
CA THR A 50 8.15 -22.89 -3.90
C THR A 50 7.17 -24.03 -4.18
N GLY A 51 6.16 -23.81 -5.01
CA GLY A 51 5.02 -24.70 -5.19
C GLY A 51 4.03 -24.70 -4.02
N GLU A 52 4.27 -23.92 -2.97
CA GLU A 52 3.38 -23.85 -1.80
C GLU A 52 2.21 -22.90 -2.06
N ILE A 53 0.99 -23.39 -1.83
CA ILE A 53 -0.23 -22.60 -1.91
C ILE A 53 -0.59 -22.13 -0.49
N GLY A 54 -0.61 -20.81 -0.28
CA GLY A 54 -1.10 -20.23 0.95
C GLY A 54 -0.68 -18.79 1.14
N LEU A 55 -1.65 -17.89 1.34
CA LEU A 55 -1.37 -16.47 1.64
C LEU A 55 -0.54 -16.32 2.93
N HIS A 56 -0.79 -17.18 3.91
CA HIS A 56 -0.06 -17.21 5.18
C HIS A 56 1.42 -17.57 5.00
N ASN A 57 1.72 -18.57 4.16
CA ASN A 57 3.10 -18.98 3.88
C ASN A 57 3.84 -17.88 3.12
N ALA A 58 3.22 -17.34 2.08
CA ALA A 58 3.78 -16.23 1.30
C ALA A 58 4.06 -14.99 2.16
N TRP A 59 3.12 -14.64 3.05
CA TRP A 59 3.29 -13.55 4.00
C TRP A 59 4.44 -13.78 4.97
N ASN A 60 4.49 -14.94 5.61
CA ASN A 60 5.56 -15.23 6.55
C ASN A 60 6.92 -15.32 5.84
N ALA A 61 6.96 -15.81 4.60
CA ALA A 61 8.17 -15.80 3.78
C ALA A 61 8.63 -14.37 3.46
N SER A 62 7.73 -13.46 3.12
CA SER A 62 8.08 -12.06 2.83
C SER A 62 8.55 -11.30 4.07
N VAL A 63 7.94 -11.55 5.24
CA VAL A 63 8.26 -10.88 6.51
C VAL A 63 9.51 -11.45 7.20
N ILE A 64 9.69 -12.78 7.19
CA ILE A 64 10.74 -13.49 7.96
C ILE A 64 11.95 -13.82 7.10
N LYS A 65 11.72 -14.44 5.93
CA LYS A 65 12.80 -14.98 5.08
C LYS A 65 13.39 -13.92 4.15
N HIS A 66 12.83 -12.72 4.16
CA HIS A 66 13.19 -11.63 3.27
C HIS A 66 13.21 -12.10 1.80
N GLU A 67 12.17 -12.80 1.34
CA GLU A 67 11.87 -12.95 -0.10
C GLU A 67 11.45 -11.57 -0.68
N GLN A 68 12.27 -10.54 -0.42
CA GLN A 68 12.04 -9.10 -0.61
C GLN A 68 12.28 -8.64 -2.05
N ASP A 69 12.37 -9.56 -3.00
CA ASP A 69 12.47 -9.16 -4.38
C ASP A 69 11.10 -8.65 -4.81
N ARG A 70 10.97 -7.32 -4.83
CA ARG A 70 9.90 -6.59 -5.49
C ARG A 70 9.62 -7.24 -6.84
N THR A 71 8.35 -7.48 -7.14
CA THR A 71 8.01 -7.99 -8.46
C THR A 71 8.10 -6.87 -9.49
N PHE A 72 7.97 -7.23 -10.76
CA PHE A 72 8.02 -6.31 -11.91
C PHE A 72 7.15 -5.06 -11.73
N ILE A 73 5.94 -5.19 -11.16
CA ILE A 73 4.99 -4.07 -11.08
C ILE A 73 5.40 -2.97 -10.08
N HIS A 74 6.28 -3.30 -9.12
CA HIS A 74 6.81 -2.35 -8.14
C HIS A 74 8.15 -1.70 -8.58
N HIS A 75 8.65 -2.06 -9.77
CA HIS A 75 9.83 -1.43 -10.40
C HIS A 75 9.40 -0.30 -11.34
N LYS A 76 10.35 0.60 -11.65
CA LYS A 76 10.09 1.78 -12.49
C LYS A 76 9.51 1.40 -13.85
N GLU A 77 10.03 0.35 -14.45
CA GLU A 77 9.61 -0.18 -15.75
C GLU A 77 8.16 -0.67 -15.70
N GLY A 78 7.78 -1.40 -14.63
CA GLY A 78 6.42 -1.85 -14.41
C GLY A 78 5.46 -0.69 -14.17
N ILE A 79 5.84 0.27 -13.33
CA ILE A 79 5.06 1.49 -13.09
C ILE A 79 4.83 2.25 -14.40
N LEU A 80 5.87 2.44 -15.23
CA LEU A 80 5.76 3.11 -16.52
C LEU A 80 4.82 2.35 -17.48
N ALA A 81 4.94 1.03 -17.55
CA ALA A 81 4.05 0.20 -18.36
C ALA A 81 2.59 0.33 -17.93
N ILE A 82 2.31 0.24 -16.63
CA ILE A 82 0.97 0.41 -16.06
C ILE A 82 0.45 1.83 -16.31
N THR A 83 1.31 2.84 -16.21
CA THR A 83 0.95 4.24 -16.49
C THR A 83 0.54 4.43 -17.94
N PHE A 84 1.28 3.85 -18.88
CA PHE A 84 0.94 3.92 -20.30
C PHE A 84 -0.41 3.25 -20.59
N LEU A 85 -0.67 2.08 -20.00
CA LEU A 85 -1.96 1.41 -20.11
C LEU A 85 -3.10 2.26 -19.51
N HIS A 86 -2.87 2.94 -18.39
CA HIS A 86 -3.85 3.86 -17.81
C HIS A 86 -4.17 5.03 -18.73
N ILE A 87 -3.18 5.64 -19.36
CA ILE A 87 -3.39 6.76 -20.29
C ILE A 87 -4.27 6.33 -21.46
N ILE A 88 -4.03 5.13 -22.01
CA ILE A 88 -4.87 4.58 -23.07
C ILE A 88 -6.29 4.29 -22.56
N ALA A 89 -6.42 3.66 -21.39
CA ALA A 89 -7.70 3.29 -20.81
C ALA A 89 -8.57 4.51 -20.43
N LEU A 90 -7.94 5.62 -20.05
CA LEU A 90 -8.63 6.86 -19.64
C LEU A 90 -9.61 7.38 -20.70
N ALA A 91 -9.26 7.21 -21.99
CA ALA A 91 -10.09 7.65 -23.10
C ALA A 91 -11.41 6.86 -23.24
N TYR A 92 -11.46 5.63 -22.71
CA TYR A 92 -12.60 4.71 -22.88
C TYR A 92 -13.37 4.47 -21.57
N PHE A 93 -12.67 4.44 -20.43
CA PHE A 93 -13.24 4.05 -19.14
C PHE A 93 -12.79 4.99 -18.01
N PRO A 94 -13.11 6.29 -18.06
CA PRO A 94 -12.50 7.30 -17.20
C PRO A 94 -12.67 7.02 -15.70
N TYR A 95 -13.84 6.58 -15.26
CA TYR A 95 -14.10 6.29 -13.84
C TYR A 95 -13.38 5.03 -13.34
N TRP A 96 -13.31 3.98 -14.16
CA TRP A 96 -12.53 2.79 -13.84
C TRP A 96 -11.05 3.12 -13.76
N THR A 97 -10.54 3.83 -14.76
CA THR A 97 -9.14 4.27 -14.79
C THR A 97 -8.81 5.15 -13.59
N LEU A 98 -9.71 6.05 -13.18
CA LEU A 98 -9.51 6.87 -11.99
C LEU A 98 -9.45 6.03 -10.71
N ALA A 99 -10.34 5.05 -10.54
CA ALA A 99 -10.33 4.17 -9.38
C ALA A 99 -9.04 3.32 -9.32
N VAL A 100 -8.64 2.73 -10.45
CA VAL A 100 -7.41 1.94 -10.53
C VAL A 100 -6.17 2.82 -10.30
N ALA A 101 -6.13 4.02 -10.88
CA ALA A 101 -5.06 4.98 -10.65
C ALA A 101 -4.97 5.36 -9.16
N LEU A 102 -6.09 5.69 -8.52
CA LEU A 102 -6.12 6.04 -7.11
C LEU A 102 -5.57 4.89 -6.26
N GLY A 103 -6.03 3.66 -6.47
CA GLY A 103 -5.53 2.50 -5.73
C GLY A 103 -4.06 2.20 -6.00
N PHE A 104 -3.68 2.04 -7.27
CA PHE A 104 -2.35 1.65 -7.70
C PHE A 104 -1.29 2.67 -7.33
N TYR A 105 -1.49 3.96 -7.64
CA TYR A 105 -0.49 4.98 -7.34
C TYR A 105 -0.43 5.30 -5.84
N SER A 106 -1.54 5.20 -5.11
CA SER A 106 -1.50 5.27 -3.64
C SER A 106 -0.63 4.15 -3.08
N HIS A 107 -0.81 2.93 -3.57
CA HIS A 107 -0.01 1.79 -3.17
C HIS A 107 1.48 2.02 -3.47
N MET A 108 1.82 2.36 -4.72
CA MET A 108 3.20 2.62 -5.14
C MET A 108 3.83 3.77 -4.34
N LEU A 109 3.08 4.84 -4.07
CA LEU A 109 3.57 5.97 -3.28
C LEU A 109 3.94 5.53 -1.87
N LEU A 110 3.06 4.77 -1.19
CA LEU A 110 3.31 4.26 0.14
C LEU A 110 4.52 3.33 0.19
N ASP A 111 4.68 2.45 -0.79
CA ASP A 111 5.87 1.62 -0.90
C ASP A 111 7.14 2.45 -1.00
N HIS A 112 7.16 3.45 -1.90
CA HIS A 112 8.33 4.30 -2.07
C HIS A 112 8.60 5.15 -0.83
N LEU A 113 7.57 5.67 -0.16
CA LEU A 113 7.73 6.44 1.07
C LEU A 113 8.22 5.57 2.24
N SER A 114 7.73 4.34 2.38
CA SER A 114 8.18 3.38 3.40
C SER A 114 9.64 2.94 3.18
N LEU A 115 10.03 2.75 1.92
CA LEU A 115 11.40 2.36 1.55
C LEU A 115 12.39 3.51 1.71
N THR A 116 11.91 4.74 1.55
CA THR A 116 12.64 5.93 1.93
C THR A 116 12.41 6.16 3.43
N ASN A 117 13.09 5.39 4.30
CA ASN A 117 13.25 5.79 5.71
C ASN A 117 13.67 7.28 5.79
N GLY A 118 14.39 7.77 4.77
CA GLY A 118 14.03 8.99 4.02
C GLY A 118 13.42 10.13 4.80
N LEU A 119 12.10 10.31 4.79
CA LEU A 119 11.51 11.55 5.30
C LEU A 119 11.64 11.68 6.83
N VAL A 120 11.53 10.58 7.57
CA VAL A 120 11.73 10.55 9.02
C VAL A 120 13.23 10.55 9.35
N ASP A 121 14.06 9.78 8.66
CA ASP A 121 15.53 9.81 8.81
C ASP A 121 16.17 11.13 8.34
N TYR A 122 15.48 11.90 7.49
CA TYR A 122 15.93 13.21 6.96
C TYR A 122 15.49 14.36 7.86
N ILE A 123 14.29 14.30 8.44
CA ILE A 123 13.79 15.31 9.40
C ILE A 123 14.41 15.11 10.78
N THR A 124 14.61 13.86 11.20
CA THR A 124 15.27 13.50 12.44
C THR A 124 16.67 13.01 12.10
N ASP A 125 17.64 13.89 12.26
CA ASP A 125 19.07 13.64 12.06
C ASP A 125 19.45 12.20 12.46
N LYS A 126 20.10 11.47 11.54
CA LYS A 126 20.38 10.02 11.58
C LYS A 126 21.00 9.51 12.90
N GLN A 127 21.49 10.41 13.75
CA GLN A 127 22.04 10.10 15.07
C GLN A 127 21.02 9.82 16.17
N TYR A 128 19.79 10.37 16.12
CA TYR A 128 18.91 10.39 17.31
C TYR A 128 17.78 9.37 17.32
N LEU A 129 17.38 8.83 16.16
CA LEU A 129 16.49 7.67 16.12
C LEU A 129 17.33 6.40 16.21
N GLY A 130 17.80 6.08 17.42
CA GLY A 130 18.42 4.79 17.71
C GLY A 130 17.54 3.68 17.14
N LYS A 131 18.07 2.94 16.15
CA LYS A 131 17.42 1.85 15.38
C LYS A 131 16.19 1.29 16.09
N TRP A 132 15.02 1.88 15.81
CA TRP A 132 13.79 1.46 16.46
C TRP A 132 13.51 0.04 16.01
N LYS A 133 13.72 -0.92 16.92
CA LYS A 133 13.43 -2.32 16.60
C LYS A 133 11.93 -2.42 16.30
N PRO A 134 11.55 -3.02 15.15
CA PRO A 134 10.16 -3.23 14.83
C PRO A 134 9.50 -4.09 15.92
N LEU A 135 8.25 -3.79 16.24
CA LEU A 135 7.46 -4.59 17.14
C LEU A 135 7.11 -5.90 16.45
N LYS A 136 7.62 -7.01 16.98
CA LYS A 136 7.30 -8.35 16.46
C LYS A 136 6.03 -8.85 17.12
N VAL A 137 5.01 -9.14 16.32
CA VAL A 137 3.72 -9.67 16.79
C VAL A 137 3.38 -10.90 15.97
N LYS A 138 2.84 -11.93 16.63
CA LYS A 138 2.34 -13.13 15.96
C LYS A 138 0.86 -13.32 16.30
N ILE A 139 0.00 -13.28 15.29
CA ILE A 139 -1.46 -13.40 15.46
C ILE A 139 -1.96 -14.52 14.54
N PHE A 140 -2.61 -15.55 15.09
CA PHE A 140 -3.09 -16.72 14.34
C PHE A 140 -2.04 -17.33 13.37
N GLY A 141 -0.77 -17.31 13.77
CA GLY A 141 0.34 -17.80 12.96
C GLY A 141 0.95 -16.77 12.01
N TRP A 142 0.30 -15.64 11.73
CA TRP A 142 0.82 -14.56 10.90
C TRP A 142 1.88 -13.77 11.67
N GLU A 143 3.09 -13.68 11.13
CA GLU A 143 4.16 -12.89 11.73
C GLU A 143 4.17 -11.47 11.17
N MET A 144 4.22 -10.48 12.04
CA MET A 144 4.24 -9.07 11.69
C MET A 144 5.41 -8.39 12.39
N HIS A 145 6.14 -7.56 11.67
CA HIS A 145 7.23 -6.72 12.16
C HIS A 145 6.84 -5.25 12.03
N LEU A 146 5.97 -4.75 12.91
CA LEU A 146 5.35 -3.43 12.79
C LEU A 146 6.37 -2.33 13.16
N ALA A 147 6.71 -1.47 12.21
CA ALA A 147 7.51 -0.30 12.51
C ALA A 147 6.65 0.75 13.25
N LYS A 148 7.20 1.40 14.28
CA LYS A 148 6.43 2.36 15.08
C LYS A 148 5.93 3.56 14.27
N HIS A 149 6.70 3.99 13.27
CA HIS A 149 6.28 5.09 12.39
C HIS A 149 5.09 4.69 11.51
N GLU A 150 4.98 3.43 11.07
CA GLU A 150 3.82 2.93 10.33
C GLU A 150 2.58 2.91 11.23
N ILE A 151 2.72 2.51 12.50
CA ILE A 151 1.62 2.58 13.47
C ILE A 151 1.13 4.03 13.64
N VAL A 152 2.05 4.99 13.81
CA VAL A 152 1.70 6.41 13.92
C VAL A 152 1.02 6.91 12.65
N PHE A 153 1.54 6.52 11.48
CA PHE A 153 0.95 6.86 10.19
C PHE A 153 -0.49 6.33 10.06
N ASP A 154 -0.71 5.05 10.37
CA ASP A 154 -2.04 4.44 10.34
C ASP A 154 -3.01 5.15 11.30
N LEU A 155 -2.56 5.53 12.50
CA LEU A 155 -3.37 6.30 13.45
C LEU A 155 -3.75 7.70 12.90
N LEU A 156 -2.83 8.37 12.22
CA LEU A 156 -3.12 9.64 11.56
C LEU A 156 -4.12 9.48 10.41
N LEU A 157 -4.04 8.38 9.64
CA LEU A 157 -5.02 8.07 8.61
C LEU A 157 -6.40 7.82 9.20
N VAL A 158 -6.51 7.05 10.28
CA VAL A 158 -7.77 6.81 10.98
C VAL A 158 -8.36 8.12 11.51
N LEU A 159 -7.54 8.99 12.12
CA LEU A 159 -7.99 10.29 12.57
C LEU A 159 -8.50 11.16 11.40
N GLY A 160 -7.78 11.16 10.28
CA GLY A 160 -8.20 11.83 9.06
C GLY A 160 -9.56 11.32 8.55
N LEU A 161 -9.77 10.01 8.56
CA LEU A 161 -11.05 9.40 8.17
C LEU A 161 -12.19 9.86 9.08
N ILE A 162 -11.97 9.88 10.39
CA ILE A 162 -12.97 10.37 11.36
C ILE A 162 -13.32 11.82 11.07
N ILE A 163 -12.32 12.68 10.81
CA ILE A 163 -12.56 14.10 10.49
C ILE A 163 -13.40 14.23 9.23
N VAL A 164 -13.03 13.54 8.14
CA VAL A 164 -13.74 13.60 6.86
C VAL A 164 -15.19 13.12 6.98
N LEU A 165 -15.44 12.06 7.78
CA LEU A 165 -16.79 11.55 8.00
C LEU A 165 -17.68 12.46 8.87
N LEU A 166 -17.09 13.42 9.59
CA LEU A 166 -17.80 14.39 10.42
C LEU A 166 -18.08 15.71 9.70
N LEU A 167 -17.51 15.92 8.50
CA LEU A 167 -17.72 17.09 7.65
C LEU A 167 -18.88 16.86 6.67
#